data_AF-A0A816E2N7-F1
#
_entry.id   AF-A0A816E2N7-F1
#
_cell.length_a   1.000
_cell.length_b   1.000
_cell.length_c   1.000
_cell.angle_alpha   90.00
_cell.angle_beta   90.00
_cell.angle_gamma   90.00
#
_symmetry.space_group_name_H-M   'P 1'
#
loop_
_entity.id
_entity.type
_entity.pdbx_description
1 polymer ?
#
loop_
_entity_poly.entity_id
_entity_poly.type
_entity_poly.pdbx_seq_one_letter_code
_entity_poly.pdbx_strand_id
1 'polypeptide(L)'
;MFMKNSMLKATFDSFKDFYTHHHNGRKLILLDQYSKGEVQTCFTIQKYTLQVSIYQMIALLLFNEELNWTVEQIQNKIHIQTELLLQVLVSLLKSKILFSKEITEDFQDSNIKMNHKIELTKDFIRNVLILLIEKEYLQRNLNDKDILHYLN
;
A
#
# COMPACT_ATOMS: atom_id res chain seq x y z
N MET A 1 -12.01 15.68 -4.64
CA MET A 1 -10.92 16.05 -3.70
C MET A 1 -10.77 14.89 -2.73
N PHE A 2 -9.83 14.00 -3.05
CA PHE A 2 -9.67 12.65 -2.51
C PHE A 2 -9.31 12.61 -1.01
N MET A 3 -8.92 13.75 -0.44
CA MET A 3 -8.52 13.93 0.96
C MET A 3 -9.71 14.18 1.91
N LYS A 4 -10.95 13.82 1.56
CA LYS A 4 -12.12 14.15 2.40
C LYS A 4 -12.29 13.26 3.64
N ASN A 5 -11.75 12.03 3.63
CA ASN A 5 -11.92 11.01 4.68
C ASN A 5 -10.61 10.35 5.13
N SER A 6 -9.44 10.85 4.72
CA SER A 6 -8.15 10.32 5.18
C SER A 6 -7.66 11.06 6.42
N MET A 7 -6.87 10.39 7.26
CA MET A 7 -6.15 11.01 8.40
C MET A 7 -5.29 12.23 7.98
N LEU A 8 -4.96 12.33 6.70
CA LEU A 8 -4.14 13.39 6.11
C LEU A 8 -4.90 14.70 5.86
N LYS A 9 -6.23 14.65 5.92
CA LYS A 9 -7.08 15.82 5.70
C LYS A 9 -6.75 16.98 6.62
N ALA A 10 -6.63 16.71 7.92
CA ALA A 10 -6.37 17.72 8.92
C ALA A 10 -5.04 18.46 8.67
N THR A 11 -4.00 17.71 8.29
CA THR A 11 -2.69 18.28 7.95
C THR A 11 -2.77 19.15 6.70
N PHE A 12 -3.50 18.72 5.68
CA PHE A 12 -3.66 19.49 4.46
C PHE A 12 -4.50 20.74 4.64
N ASP A 13 -5.61 20.64 5.38
CA ASP A 13 -6.48 21.79 5.67
C ASP A 13 -5.69 22.85 6.47
N SER A 14 -4.91 22.41 7.47
CA SER A 14 -4.01 23.30 8.23
C SER A 14 -2.99 24.00 7.33
N PHE A 15 -2.34 23.26 6.42
CA PHE A 15 -1.41 23.87 5.46
C PHE A 15 -2.09 24.82 4.47
N LYS A 16 -3.31 24.48 4.03
CA LYS A 16 -4.08 25.31 3.12
C LYS A 16 -4.47 26.64 3.76
N ASP A 17 -4.86 26.62 5.03
CA ASP A 17 -5.18 27.83 5.79
C ASP A 17 -3.94 28.71 5.95
N PHE A 18 -2.80 28.11 6.34
CA PHE A 18 -1.50 28.78 6.39
C PHE A 18 -1.13 29.44 5.04
N TYR A 19 -1.23 28.70 3.93
CA TYR A 19 -0.87 29.20 2.60
C TYR A 19 -1.77 30.34 2.15
N THR A 20 -3.07 30.22 2.38
CA THR A 20 -4.06 31.23 1.99
C THR A 20 -3.85 32.53 2.77
N HIS A 21 -3.44 32.45 4.04
CA HIS A 21 -3.13 33.62 4.85
C HIS A 21 -1.88 34.37 4.37
N HIS A 22 -0.85 33.64 3.91
CA HIS A 22 0.41 34.23 3.45
C HIS A 22 0.42 34.69 1.97
N HIS A 23 -0.35 34.02 1.10
CA HIS A 23 -0.31 34.23 -0.34
C HIS A 23 -1.68 34.57 -0.91
N ASN A 24 -2.05 35.84 -0.79
CA ASN A 24 -3.29 36.38 -1.34
C ASN A 24 -3.30 36.35 -2.87
N GLY A 25 -4.47 36.06 -3.46
CA GLY A 25 -4.67 36.07 -4.91
C GLY A 25 -4.17 34.82 -5.65
N ARG A 26 -3.69 33.79 -4.94
CA ARG A 26 -3.29 32.50 -5.51
C ARG A 26 -4.23 31.38 -5.09
N LYS A 27 -4.42 30.39 -5.97
CA LYS A 27 -5.20 29.19 -5.69
C LYS A 27 -4.26 28.00 -5.51
N LEU A 28 -4.26 27.40 -4.32
CA LEU A 28 -3.53 26.16 -4.07
C LEU A 28 -4.20 25.00 -4.81
N ILE A 29 -3.42 24.25 -5.60
CA ILE A 29 -3.84 23.03 -6.28
C ILE A 29 -2.92 21.91 -5.82
N LEU A 30 -3.49 20.90 -5.16
CA LEU A 30 -2.74 19.69 -4.80
C LEU A 30 -2.67 18.77 -6.01
N LEU A 31 -1.47 18.26 -6.30
CA LEU A 31 -1.25 17.28 -7.37
C LEU A 31 -1.00 15.91 -6.75
N ASP A 32 -2.10 15.19 -6.50
CA ASP A 32 -2.09 13.90 -5.80
C ASP A 32 -1.21 12.86 -6.52
N GLN A 33 -1.23 12.85 -7.85
CA GLN A 33 -0.44 11.93 -8.69
C GLN A 33 1.09 12.07 -8.55
N TYR A 34 1.58 13.20 -8.06
CA TYR A 34 3.01 13.43 -7.79
C TYR A 34 3.36 13.37 -6.31
N SER A 35 2.34 13.17 -5.45
CA SER A 35 2.50 13.16 -4.00
C SER A 35 2.98 11.77 -3.54
N LYS A 36 4.03 11.77 -2.73
CA LYS A 36 4.63 10.58 -2.12
C LYS A 36 4.64 10.73 -0.60
N GLY A 37 4.58 9.61 0.11
CA GLY A 37 4.68 9.54 1.56
C GLY A 37 5.59 8.40 2.00
N GLU A 38 6.04 8.50 3.25
CA GLU A 38 6.78 7.44 3.92
C GLU A 38 5.91 6.83 5.01
N VAL A 39 5.73 5.51 4.98
CA VAL A 39 4.93 4.77 5.95
C VAL A 39 5.82 3.75 6.64
N GLN A 40 5.83 3.76 7.98
CA GLN A 40 6.57 2.78 8.75
C GLN A 40 5.69 1.59 9.11
N THR A 41 6.16 0.36 8.90
CA THR A 41 5.47 -0.86 9.32
C THR A 41 5.63 -1.06 10.83
N CYS A 42 4.51 -1.29 11.52
CA CYS A 42 4.48 -1.60 12.96
C CYS A 42 3.98 -3.02 13.25
N PHE A 43 3.65 -3.80 12.22
CA PHE A 43 3.10 -5.15 12.31
C PHE A 43 4.13 -6.26 12.12
N THR A 44 5.37 -5.91 11.79
CA THR A 44 6.51 -6.82 11.62
C THR A 44 7.53 -6.61 12.74
N ILE A 45 8.25 -7.67 13.14
CA ILE A 45 9.32 -7.60 14.15
C ILE A 45 10.38 -6.57 13.74
N GLN A 46 10.74 -6.54 12.45
CA GLN A 46 11.57 -5.50 11.86
C GLN A 46 10.70 -4.35 11.38
N LYS A 47 11.05 -3.11 11.74
CA LYS A 47 10.36 -1.92 11.21
C LYS A 47 10.90 -1.59 9.82
N TYR A 48 10.03 -1.51 8.82
CA TYR A 48 10.38 -1.09 7.47
C TYR A 48 9.78 0.28 7.18
N THR A 49 10.51 1.12 6.44
CA THR A 49 9.97 2.37 5.90
C THR A 49 9.66 2.16 4.43
N LEU A 50 8.39 2.32 4.06
CA LEU A 50 7.89 2.16 2.71
C LEU A 50 7.71 3.53 2.07
N GLN A 51 8.34 3.75 0.91
CA GLN A 51 8.00 4.89 0.06
C GLN A 51 6.82 4.52 -0.83
N VAL A 52 5.72 5.25 -0.67
CA VAL A 52 4.44 4.95 -1.31
C VAL A 52 3.85 6.20 -1.95
N SER A 53 3.05 6.00 -3.00
CA SER A 53 2.20 7.08 -3.51
C SER A 53 1.13 7.45 -2.47
N ILE A 54 0.55 8.65 -2.59
CA ILE A 54 -0.56 9.06 -1.72
C ILE A 54 -1.73 8.07 -1.75
N TYR A 55 -2.02 7.47 -2.90
CA TYR A 55 -3.12 6.51 -3.06
C TYR A 55 -2.82 5.18 -2.35
N GLN A 56 -1.59 4.68 -2.49
CA GLN A 56 -1.11 3.50 -1.75
C GLN A 56 -1.12 3.77 -0.24
N MET A 57 -0.67 4.96 0.19
CA MET A 57 -0.67 5.34 1.60
C MET A 57 -2.08 5.34 2.18
N ILE A 58 -3.05 5.97 1.51
CA ILE A 58 -4.44 6.01 2.00
C ILE A 58 -5.03 4.60 2.09
N ALA A 59 -4.75 3.72 1.13
CA ALA A 59 -5.18 2.33 1.18
C ALA A 59 -4.57 1.57 2.36
N LEU A 60 -3.27 1.75 2.63
CA LEU A 60 -2.59 1.12 3.76
C LEU A 60 -3.09 1.63 5.11
N LEU A 61 -3.45 2.91 5.22
CA LEU A 61 -3.96 3.49 6.46
C LEU A 61 -5.29 2.89 6.91
N LEU A 62 -6.14 2.37 6.00
CA LEU A 62 -7.36 1.64 6.38
C LEU A 62 -7.06 0.39 7.21
N PHE A 63 -5.89 -0.22 7.02
CA PHE A 63 -5.50 -1.41 7.74
C PHE A 63 -5.08 -1.14 9.20
N ASN A 64 -5.00 0.13 9.60
CA ASN A 64 -4.88 0.51 11.01
C ASN A 64 -6.22 0.36 11.78
N GLU A 65 -7.36 0.39 11.07
CA GLU A 65 -8.68 0.17 11.66
C GLU A 65 -9.02 -1.33 11.71
N GLU A 66 -8.90 -2.01 10.57
CA GLU A 66 -9.18 -3.45 10.45
C GLU A 66 -8.20 -4.15 9.50
N LEU A 67 -7.82 -5.39 9.79
CA LEU A 67 -6.83 -6.13 8.99
C LEU A 67 -7.38 -6.72 7.68
N ASN A 68 -8.69 -6.63 7.46
CA ASN A 68 -9.41 -7.34 6.41
C ASN A 68 -10.45 -6.42 5.79
N TRP A 69 -10.42 -6.25 4.47
CA TRP A 69 -11.40 -5.45 3.75
C TRP A 69 -11.75 -6.08 2.42
N THR A 70 -12.99 -5.95 1.97
CA THR A 70 -13.35 -6.20 0.57
C THR A 70 -12.96 -5.01 -0.30
N VAL A 71 -12.71 -5.24 -1.58
CA VAL A 71 -12.37 -4.16 -2.52
C VAL A 71 -13.48 -3.10 -2.58
N GLU A 72 -14.75 -3.51 -2.53
CA GLU A 72 -15.90 -2.61 -2.44
C GLU A 72 -15.86 -1.72 -1.19
N GLN A 73 -15.57 -2.29 -0.02
CA GLN A 73 -15.45 -1.51 1.21
C GLN A 73 -14.30 -0.50 1.15
N ILE A 74 -13.16 -0.91 0.58
CA ILE A 74 -12.01 -0.01 0.35
C ILE A 74 -12.44 1.15 -0.57
N GLN A 75 -13.13 0.84 -1.67
CA GLN A 75 -13.64 1.86 -2.59
C GLN A 75 -14.57 2.86 -1.89
N ASN A 76 -15.49 2.34 -1.08
CA ASN A 76 -16.45 3.16 -0.33
C ASN A 76 -15.80 4.03 0.75
N LYS A 77 -14.63 3.66 1.27
CA LYS A 77 -13.88 4.46 2.25
C LYS A 77 -13.00 5.54 1.59
N ILE A 78 -12.29 5.18 0.51
CA ILE A 78 -11.27 6.04 -0.12
C ILE A 78 -11.89 6.98 -1.16
N HIS A 79 -13.02 6.59 -1.77
CA HIS A 79 -13.72 7.35 -2.81
C HIS A 79 -12.81 7.73 -4.01
N ILE A 80 -11.98 6.80 -4.47
CA ILE A 80 -11.22 6.92 -5.72
C ILE A 80 -11.91 6.20 -6.87
N GLN A 81 -11.53 6.55 -8.10
CA GLN A 81 -12.00 5.84 -9.30
C GLN A 81 -11.60 4.36 -9.22
N THR A 82 -12.54 3.49 -9.59
CA THR A 82 -12.35 2.03 -9.57
C THR A 82 -11.05 1.61 -10.24
N GLU A 83 -10.78 2.11 -11.44
CA GLU A 83 -9.60 1.75 -12.23
C GLU A 83 -8.30 2.07 -11.48
N LEU A 84 -8.22 3.26 -10.87
CA LEU A 84 -7.08 3.66 -10.05
C LEU A 84 -6.95 2.80 -8.79
N LEU A 85 -8.07 2.47 -8.14
CA LEU A 85 -8.07 1.60 -6.97
C LEU A 85 -7.50 0.22 -7.31
N LEU A 86 -7.95 -0.38 -8.41
CA LEU A 86 -7.49 -1.69 -8.84
C LEU A 86 -5.97 -1.65 -9.12
N GLN A 87 -5.47 -0.62 -9.81
CA GLN A 87 -4.03 -0.45 -10.03
C GLN A 87 -3.23 -0.34 -8.71
N VAL A 88 -3.76 0.42 -7.74
CA VAL A 88 -3.14 0.56 -6.41
C VAL A 88 -3.10 -0.78 -5.69
N LEU A 89 -4.20 -1.53 -5.68
CA LEU A 89 -4.29 -2.84 -5.03
C LEU A 89 -3.39 -3.86 -5.71
N VAL A 90 -3.38 -3.92 -7.05
CA VAL A 90 -2.47 -4.79 -7.82
C VAL A 90 -1.02 -4.50 -7.47
N SER A 91 -0.64 -3.21 -7.38
CA SER A 91 0.71 -2.82 -7.00
C SER A 91 1.09 -3.29 -5.59
N LEU A 92 0.17 -3.20 -4.63
CA LEU A 92 0.40 -3.62 -3.24
C LEU A 92 0.37 -5.15 -3.04
N LEU A 93 -0.38 -5.87 -3.88
CA LEU A 93 -0.39 -7.33 -3.94
C LEU A 93 0.90 -7.86 -4.57
N LYS A 94 1.37 -7.24 -5.67
CA LYS A 94 2.65 -7.57 -6.32
C LYS A 94 3.85 -7.38 -5.39
N SER A 95 3.81 -6.36 -4.53
CA SER A 95 4.84 -6.15 -3.51
C SER A 95 4.69 -7.07 -2.29
N LYS A 96 3.66 -7.93 -2.25
CA LYS A 96 3.33 -8.86 -1.16
C LYS A 96 3.05 -8.15 0.19
N ILE A 97 2.79 -6.83 0.18
CA ILE A 97 2.34 -6.08 1.35
C ILE A 97 0.90 -6.47 1.69
N LEU A 98 0.07 -6.65 0.66
CA LEU A 98 -1.29 -7.18 0.77
C LEU A 98 -1.33 -8.61 0.25
N PHE A 99 -2.35 -9.34 0.68
CA PHE A 99 -2.64 -10.71 0.26
C PHE A 99 -4.14 -10.90 0.03
N SER A 100 -4.49 -11.79 -0.90
CA SER A 100 -5.86 -12.25 -1.11
C SER A 100 -5.83 -13.72 -1.45
N LYS A 101 -6.76 -14.50 -0.87
CA LYS A 101 -6.87 -15.94 -1.15
C LYS A 101 -7.51 -16.23 -2.52
N GLU A 102 -8.24 -15.25 -3.06
CA GLU A 102 -9.02 -15.42 -4.30
C GLU A 102 -8.21 -15.01 -5.54
N ILE A 103 -7.06 -14.37 -5.34
CA ILE A 103 -6.19 -13.88 -6.40
C ILE A 103 -4.96 -14.79 -6.47
N THR A 104 -4.87 -15.60 -7.52
CA THR A 104 -3.66 -16.37 -7.86
C THR A 104 -2.53 -15.44 -8.30
N GLU A 105 -1.29 -15.94 -8.35
CA GLU A 105 -0.08 -15.12 -8.58
C GLU A 105 -0.04 -14.38 -9.93
N ASP A 106 -0.98 -14.66 -10.83
CA ASP A 106 -1.23 -13.90 -12.04
C ASP A 106 -1.95 -12.58 -11.72
N PHE A 107 -1.20 -11.61 -11.19
CA PHE A 107 -1.67 -10.27 -10.83
C PHE A 107 -1.90 -9.38 -12.06
N GLN A 108 -2.91 -9.72 -12.87
CA GLN A 108 -3.45 -8.84 -13.91
C GLN A 108 -4.61 -8.00 -13.36
N ASP A 109 -4.73 -6.75 -13.83
CA ASP A 109 -5.75 -5.79 -13.37
C ASP A 109 -7.18 -6.32 -13.52
N SER A 110 -7.41 -7.21 -14.49
CA SER A 110 -8.70 -7.86 -14.75
C SER A 110 -9.12 -8.94 -13.74
N ASN A 111 -8.20 -9.41 -12.89
CA ASN A 111 -8.46 -10.55 -12.01
C ASN A 111 -9.03 -10.16 -10.64
N ILE A 112 -9.03 -8.87 -10.30
CA ILE A 112 -9.52 -8.39 -9.00
C ILE A 112 -10.98 -7.97 -9.11
N LYS A 113 -11.86 -8.60 -8.31
CA LYS A 113 -13.29 -8.27 -8.24
C LYS A 113 -13.63 -7.52 -6.97
N MET A 114 -14.74 -6.78 -6.98
CA MET A 114 -15.19 -5.95 -5.86
C MET A 114 -15.47 -6.73 -4.57
N ASN A 115 -15.93 -7.97 -4.71
CA ASN A 115 -16.20 -8.86 -3.59
C ASN A 115 -14.94 -9.55 -3.05
N HIS A 116 -13.78 -9.41 -3.70
CA HIS A 116 -12.56 -10.06 -3.23
C HIS A 116 -12.10 -9.46 -1.90
N LYS A 117 -11.67 -10.34 -1.02
CA LYS A 117 -11.15 -9.99 0.29
C LYS A 117 -9.64 -9.75 0.22
N ILE A 118 -9.22 -8.61 0.74
CA ILE A 118 -7.84 -8.16 0.83
C ILE A 118 -7.45 -8.13 2.31
N GLU A 119 -6.29 -8.70 2.62
CA GLU A 119 -5.75 -8.81 3.97
C GLU A 119 -4.33 -8.23 4.02
N LEU A 120 -3.98 -7.60 5.15
CA LEU A 120 -2.61 -7.15 5.38
C LEU A 120 -1.71 -8.35 5.68
N THR A 121 -0.58 -8.45 4.97
CA THR A 121 0.38 -9.54 5.18
C THR A 121 1.07 -9.39 6.53
N LYS A 122 0.93 -10.39 7.42
CA LYS A 122 1.66 -10.44 8.70
C LYS A 122 3.12 -10.88 8.54
N ASP A 123 3.40 -11.68 7.52
CA ASP A 123 4.72 -12.27 7.24
C ASP A 123 5.39 -11.62 6.01
N PHE A 124 5.44 -10.28 5.95
CA PHE A 124 5.97 -9.54 4.80
C PHE A 124 7.37 -10.02 4.40
N ILE A 125 8.27 -10.20 5.38
CA ILE A 125 9.64 -10.69 5.15
C ILE A 125 9.61 -12.12 4.60
N ARG A 126 8.78 -13.01 5.15
CA ARG A 126 8.70 -14.40 4.70
C ARG A 126 8.30 -14.47 3.23
N ASN A 127 7.33 -13.64 2.82
CA ASN A 127 6.87 -13.62 1.44
C ASN A 127 7.89 -13.00 0.48
N VAL A 128 8.62 -11.97 0.91
CA VAL A 128 9.75 -11.42 0.13
C VAL A 128 10.86 -12.46 0.00
N LEU A 129 11.19 -13.17 1.07
CA LEU A 129 12.20 -14.24 1.06
C LEU A 129 11.78 -15.40 0.16
N ILE A 130 10.52 -15.84 0.23
CA ILE A 130 9.97 -16.87 -0.67
C ILE A 130 10.11 -16.42 -2.13
N LEU A 131 9.74 -15.18 -2.45
CA LEU A 131 9.84 -14.67 -3.81
C LEU A 131 11.29 -14.55 -4.30
N LEU A 132 12.22 -14.12 -3.45
CA LEU A 132 13.64 -14.06 -3.79
C LEU A 132 14.23 -15.47 -3.98
N ILE A 133 13.72 -16.48 -3.26
CA ILE A 133 14.10 -17.88 -3.47
C ILE A 133 13.49 -18.44 -4.76
N GLU A 134 12.21 -18.19 -5.04
CA GLU A 134 11.53 -18.61 -6.27
C GLU A 134 12.15 -17.99 -7.53
N LYS A 135 12.63 -16.75 -7.43
CA LYS A 135 13.36 -16.06 -8.50
C LYS A 135 14.85 -16.42 -8.56
N GLU A 136 15.28 -17.42 -7.79
CA GLU A 136 16.66 -17.91 -7.75
C GLU A 136 17.71 -16.84 -7.38
N TYR A 137 17.31 -15.77 -6.66
CA TYR A 137 18.27 -14.80 -6.10
C TYR A 137 18.83 -15.25 -4.75
N LEU A 138 18.09 -16.08 -4.01
CA LEU A 138 18.48 -16.59 -2.70
C LEU A 138 18.25 -18.11 -2.62
N GLN A 139 19.07 -18.82 -1.83
CA GLN A 139 18.83 -20.22 -1.47
C GLN A 139 18.93 -20.41 0.04
N ARG A 140 18.00 -21.20 0.61
CA ARG A 140 18.12 -21.61 2.02
C ARG A 140 19.30 -22.56 2.19
N ASN A 141 20.08 -22.35 3.23
CA ASN A 141 21.12 -23.28 3.62
C ASN A 141 20.48 -24.63 4.02
N LEU A 142 21.06 -25.72 3.54
CA LEU A 142 20.56 -27.08 3.78
C LEU A 142 20.64 -27.48 5.26
N ASN A 143 21.61 -26.94 5.98
CA ASN A 143 21.89 -27.30 7.38
C ASN A 143 21.22 -26.35 8.39
N ASP A 144 20.88 -25.13 7.97
CA ASP A 144 20.25 -24.12 8.81
C ASP A 144 19.25 -23.29 7.99
N LYS A 145 17.96 -23.47 8.29
CA LYS A 145 16.87 -22.84 7.52
C LYS A 145 16.76 -21.32 7.74
N ASP A 146 17.44 -20.78 8.75
CA ASP A 146 17.50 -19.35 9.05
C ASP A 146 18.63 -18.64 8.29
N ILE A 147 19.56 -19.40 7.68
CA ILE A 147 20.66 -18.87 6.87
C ILE A 147 20.29 -18.91 5.38
N LEU A 148 20.48 -17.79 4.68
CA LEU A 148 20.22 -17.62 3.25
C LEU A 148 21.49 -17.25 2.52
N HIS A 149 21.73 -17.88 1.36
CA HIS A 149 22.86 -17.60 0.49
C HIS A 149 22.38 -16.88 -0.76
N TYR A 150 23.11 -15.86 -1.21
CA TYR A 150 22.85 -15.21 -2.49
C TYR A 150 23.35 -16.09 -3.63
N LEU A 151 22.51 -16.26 -4.66
CA LEU A 151 22.86 -16.95 -5.89
C LEU A 151 23.20 -15.88 -6.93
N ASN A 152 24.43 -15.95 -7.46
CA ASN A 152 24.96 -15.02 -8.46
C ASN A 152 24.56 -15.43 -9.87
#